data_AF-C5FEG9-F1
#
_entry.id   AF-C5FEG9-F1
#
_cell.length_a   1.000
_cell.length_b   1.000
_cell.length_c   1.000
_cell.angle_alpha   90.00
_cell.angle_beta   90.00
_cell.angle_gamma   90.00
#
_symmetry.space_group_name_H-M   'P 1'
#
loop_
_entity.id
_entity.type
_entity.pdbx_description
1 polymer ?
#
loop_
_entity_poly.entity_id
_entity_poly.type
_entity_poly.pdbx_seq_one_letter_code
_entity_poly.pdbx_strand_id
1 'polypeptide(L)'
;MPRSIYDLLAKGHKILINGRQGQYQVVKALKRNVFQALTVGSNSPVIIKTEGVDPVIYQTEANCYSYRCVAESPYIRAMHEVVDNDMDRCMVFEYLDTDLWSLRARAQELGQPFLKAVATSILEAVNTFSDMDGHFTALHTVIPSEGFDDFRLQGAEIRAPEIWKGMLPRPHCQVWSVGVTLTHFCTNRVVFGNWDQDCRVQEFPLEVNKSAWAIGKIIKLIGLLERDEDPKYRLEFDLAELFVKQGLIKVGSLEEELAKVNAPKGCVDFIYHLLTIDDKRRPTAAQALQHPWLQNLERCTILKGSEKPKFWMMRRQEAQPAR
;
A
#
# COMPACT_ATOMS: atom_id res chain seq x y z
N MET A 1 -24.65 0.86 20.25
CA MET A 1 -23.93 0.44 19.03
C MET A 1 -24.12 1.51 17.99
N PRO A 2 -23.06 1.96 17.30
CA PRO A 2 -23.18 2.93 16.21
C PRO A 2 -24.12 2.41 15.13
N ARG A 3 -24.84 3.31 14.47
CA ARG A 3 -25.75 2.94 13.38
C ARG A 3 -24.97 2.46 12.15
N SER A 4 -25.55 1.53 11.40
CA SER A 4 -24.97 1.07 10.12
C SER A 4 -25.18 2.12 9.03
N ILE A 5 -24.17 2.95 8.77
CA ILE A 5 -24.19 3.96 7.70
C ILE A 5 -24.44 3.29 6.35
N TYR A 6 -23.81 2.14 6.09
CA TYR A 6 -23.95 1.42 4.83
C TYR A 6 -25.40 0.99 4.56
N ASP A 7 -26.05 0.36 5.54
CA ASP A 7 -27.42 -0.16 5.37
C ASP A 7 -28.45 0.97 5.24
N LEU A 8 -28.24 2.07 5.96
CA LEU A 8 -29.09 3.25 5.85
C LEU A 8 -28.97 3.88 4.45
N LEU A 9 -27.74 3.98 3.93
CA LEU A 9 -27.49 4.55 2.60
C LEU A 9 -28.07 3.67 1.50
N ALA A 10 -27.92 2.34 1.62
CA ALA A 10 -28.51 1.36 0.70
C ALA A 10 -30.05 1.43 0.68
N LYS A 11 -30.66 1.82 1.79
CA LYS A 11 -32.11 2.09 1.90
C LYS A 11 -32.52 3.49 1.45
N GLY A 12 -31.62 4.27 0.83
CA GLY A 12 -31.90 5.61 0.33
C GLY A 12 -32.07 6.69 1.42
N HIS A 13 -31.65 6.42 2.66
CA HIS A 13 -31.74 7.42 3.72
C HIS A 13 -30.67 8.49 3.56
N LYS A 14 -31.03 9.75 3.86
CA LYS A 14 -30.06 10.82 4.02
C LYS A 14 -29.37 10.67 5.36
N ILE A 15 -28.03 10.57 5.34
CA ILE A 15 -27.23 10.37 6.54
C ILE A 15 -26.43 11.64 6.83
N LEU A 16 -26.69 12.22 7.98
CA LEU A 16 -25.96 13.38 8.51
C LEU A 16 -25.17 12.94 9.74
N ILE A 17 -23.84 13.12 9.71
CA ILE A 17 -22.96 12.88 10.85
C ILE A 17 -22.64 14.21 11.52
N ASN A 18 -22.78 14.27 12.84
CA ASN A 18 -22.47 15.46 13.63
C ASN A 18 -21.12 15.27 14.32
N GLY A 19 -20.10 15.98 13.83
CA GLY A 19 -18.78 16.08 14.45
C GLY A 19 -18.65 17.35 15.29
N ARG A 20 -17.48 17.52 15.92
CA ARG A 20 -17.12 18.72 16.68
C ARG A 20 -16.69 19.86 15.77
N GLN A 21 -16.09 19.56 14.61
CA GLN A 21 -15.60 20.57 13.67
C GLN A 21 -16.62 20.89 12.58
N GLY A 22 -17.64 20.05 12.39
CA GLY A 22 -18.73 20.32 11.47
C GLY A 22 -19.73 19.19 11.34
N GLN A 23 -20.67 19.38 10.41
CA GLN A 23 -21.62 18.35 10.03
C GLN A 23 -21.26 17.80 8.64
N TYR A 24 -21.47 16.50 8.43
CA TYR A 24 -21.07 15.81 7.22
C TYR A 24 -22.25 15.06 6.62
N GLN A 25 -22.62 15.42 5.40
CA GLN A 25 -23.66 14.75 4.62
C GLN A 25 -23.01 13.63 3.80
N VAL A 26 -23.34 12.37 4.13
CA VAL A 26 -22.86 11.21 3.36
C VAL A 26 -23.48 11.23 1.97
N VAL A 27 -22.65 11.07 0.94
CA VAL A 27 -23.06 11.12 -0.48
C VAL A 27 -23.06 9.72 -1.10
N LYS A 28 -21.96 8.97 -0.94
CA LYS A 28 -21.85 7.62 -1.51
C LYS A 28 -20.93 6.72 -0.70
N ALA A 29 -21.22 5.43 -0.71
CA ALA A 29 -20.31 4.40 -0.22
C ALA A 29 -19.22 4.14 -1.27
N LEU A 30 -17.96 4.17 -0.84
CA LEU A 30 -16.81 3.73 -1.63
C LEU A 30 -16.45 2.27 -1.31
N LYS A 31 -16.61 1.90 -0.03
CA LYS A 31 -16.51 0.54 0.51
C LYS A 31 -17.55 0.37 1.62
N ARG A 32 -17.62 -0.83 2.22
CA ARG A 32 -18.54 -1.12 3.33
C ARG A 32 -18.39 -0.16 4.53
N ASN A 33 -17.17 0.25 4.83
CA ASN A 33 -16.85 1.15 5.95
C ASN A 33 -16.13 2.43 5.52
N VAL A 34 -16.15 2.78 4.22
CA VAL A 34 -15.52 4.00 3.70
C VAL A 34 -16.50 4.72 2.79
N PHE A 35 -16.72 6.00 3.06
CA PHE A 35 -17.75 6.81 2.41
C PHE A 35 -17.17 8.14 1.95
N GLN A 36 -17.68 8.67 0.84
CA GLN A 36 -17.51 10.06 0.49
C GLN A 36 -18.65 10.87 1.08
N ALA A 37 -18.33 12.02 1.68
CA ALA A 37 -19.29 12.97 2.22
C ALA A 37 -18.92 14.40 1.84
N LEU A 38 -19.84 15.32 2.12
CA LEU A 38 -19.65 16.76 1.97
C LEU A 38 -19.83 17.43 3.33
N THR A 39 -18.99 18.41 3.63
CA THR A 39 -19.24 19.33 4.76
C THR A 39 -20.50 20.14 4.50
N VAL A 40 -21.37 20.22 5.50
CA VAL A 40 -22.56 21.08 5.42
C VAL A 40 -22.13 22.54 5.47
N GLY A 41 -22.64 23.35 4.56
CA GLY A 41 -22.31 24.78 4.44
C GLY A 41 -21.25 25.05 3.37
N SER A 42 -20.05 24.49 3.49
CA SER A 42 -18.97 24.73 2.51
C SER A 42 -19.00 23.78 1.30
N ASN A 43 -19.76 22.68 1.35
CA ASN A 43 -19.82 21.64 0.32
C ASN A 43 -18.43 21.09 -0.08
N SER A 44 -17.50 21.06 0.87
CA SER A 44 -16.15 20.54 0.66
C SER A 44 -16.16 19.01 0.82
N PRO A 45 -15.55 18.25 -0.10
CA PRO A 45 -15.53 16.80 -0.01
C PRO A 45 -14.62 16.31 1.11
N VAL A 46 -15.07 15.25 1.80
CA VAL A 46 -14.31 14.54 2.84
C VAL A 46 -14.49 13.03 2.70
N ILE A 47 -13.60 12.27 3.32
CA ILE A 47 -13.72 10.81 3.44
C ILE A 47 -14.10 10.46 4.87
N ILE A 48 -15.13 9.63 5.03
CA ILE A 48 -15.55 9.09 6.32
C ILE A 48 -15.19 7.62 6.37
N LYS A 49 -14.50 7.20 7.43
CA LYS A 49 -14.21 5.80 7.72
C LYS A 49 -14.82 5.39 9.04
N THR A 50 -15.74 4.44 9.01
CA THR A 50 -16.37 3.89 10.21
C THR A 50 -15.54 2.76 10.81
N GLU A 51 -15.80 2.47 12.08
CA GLU A 51 -15.28 1.27 12.74
C GLU A 51 -15.62 0.00 11.93
N GLY A 52 -14.64 -0.88 11.79
CA GLY A 52 -14.80 -2.18 11.13
C GLY A 52 -15.26 -3.26 12.11
N VAL A 53 -14.94 -4.52 11.80
CA VAL A 53 -15.25 -5.66 12.68
C VAL A 53 -14.37 -5.67 13.94
N ASP A 54 -13.17 -5.10 13.86
CA ASP A 54 -12.19 -5.08 14.94
C ASP A 54 -11.98 -3.64 15.47
N PRO A 55 -12.50 -3.32 16.67
CA PRO A 55 -12.34 -2.01 17.31
C PRO A 55 -10.88 -1.67 17.65
N VAL A 56 -10.03 -2.68 17.94
CA VAL A 56 -8.63 -2.46 18.30
C VAL A 56 -7.87 -1.90 17.11
N ILE A 57 -8.12 -2.41 15.90
CA ILE A 57 -7.45 -1.88 14.71
C ILE A 57 -7.93 -0.46 14.39
N TYR A 58 -9.24 -0.20 14.54
CA TYR A 58 -9.78 1.15 14.36
C TYR A 58 -9.14 2.16 15.32
N GLN A 59 -9.05 1.81 16.61
CA GLN A 59 -8.45 2.67 17.62
C GLN A 59 -6.94 2.86 17.39
N THR A 60 -6.23 1.79 17.03
CA THR A 60 -4.79 1.86 16.71
C THR A 60 -4.56 2.81 15.55
N GLU A 61 -5.36 2.72 14.48
CA GLU A 61 -5.29 3.61 13.33
C GLU A 61 -5.59 5.07 13.71
N ALA A 62 -6.64 5.32 14.49
CA ALA A 62 -6.96 6.67 14.97
C ALA A 62 -5.83 7.26 15.82
N ASN A 63 -5.20 6.46 16.67
CA ASN A 63 -4.07 6.88 17.50
C ASN A 63 -2.84 7.25 16.65
N CYS A 64 -2.64 6.65 15.47
CA CYS A 64 -1.54 7.01 14.58
C CYS A 64 -1.59 8.48 14.18
N TYR A 65 -2.80 8.99 13.99
CA TYR A 65 -3.02 10.37 13.58
C TYR A 65 -2.86 11.38 14.72
N SER A 66 -2.67 10.92 15.96
CA SER A 66 -2.32 11.77 17.10
C SER A 66 -0.82 12.10 17.19
N TYR A 67 0.03 11.33 16.49
CA TYR A 67 1.45 11.65 16.41
C TYR A 67 1.67 12.88 15.55
N ARG A 68 2.52 13.78 16.04
CA ARG A 68 2.85 15.05 15.41
C ARG A 68 3.48 14.83 14.03
N CYS A 69 4.43 13.91 13.93
CA CYS A 69 5.06 13.59 12.64
C CYS A 69 4.03 13.18 11.58
N VAL A 70 2.97 12.45 11.96
CA VAL A 70 1.90 12.01 11.07
C VAL A 70 0.95 13.15 10.73
N ALA A 71 0.50 13.90 11.74
CA ALA A 71 -0.46 14.99 11.58
C ALA A 71 0.10 16.17 10.77
N GLU A 72 1.40 16.47 10.90
CA GLU A 72 2.06 17.57 10.20
C GLU A 72 2.65 17.15 8.84
N SER A 73 2.67 15.85 8.51
CA SER A 73 3.29 15.37 7.26
C SER A 73 2.49 15.80 6.04
N PRO A 74 3.11 16.49 5.06
CA PRO A 74 2.44 16.85 3.82
C PRO A 74 2.32 15.66 2.85
N TYR A 75 2.79 14.48 3.24
CA TYR A 75 2.77 13.25 2.44
C TYR A 75 1.81 12.21 3.01
N ILE A 76 1.20 12.47 4.16
CA ILE A 76 0.19 11.59 4.76
C ILE A 76 -1.16 12.31 4.70
N ARG A 77 -2.20 11.55 4.36
CA ARG A 77 -3.56 12.09 4.25
C ARG A 77 -4.01 12.64 5.60
N ALA A 78 -4.37 13.92 5.69
CA ALA A 78 -4.81 14.56 6.92
C ALA A 78 -6.12 13.98 7.48
N MET A 79 -6.16 13.78 8.80
CA MET A 79 -7.39 13.51 9.56
C MET A 79 -7.92 14.83 10.12
N HIS A 80 -9.17 15.15 9.82
CA HIS A 80 -9.82 16.36 10.34
C HIS A 80 -10.28 16.14 11.78
N GLU A 81 -11.06 15.08 12.03
CA GLU A 81 -11.51 14.74 13.37
C GLU A 81 -11.88 13.26 13.52
N VAL A 82 -11.97 12.81 14.78
CA VAL A 82 -12.62 11.57 15.16
C VAL A 82 -13.99 11.92 15.75
N VAL A 83 -15.05 11.38 15.15
CA VAL A 83 -16.41 11.47 15.66
C VAL A 83 -16.70 10.21 16.47
N ASP A 84 -16.97 10.38 17.76
CA ASP A 84 -17.43 9.32 18.67
C ASP A 84 -18.59 9.89 19.49
N ASN A 85 -19.82 9.57 19.08
CA ASN A 85 -21.06 10.02 19.72
C ASN A 85 -22.08 8.87 19.81
N ASP A 86 -23.27 9.12 20.38
CA ASP A 86 -24.28 8.09 20.61
C ASP A 86 -24.74 7.34 19.34
N MET A 87 -24.62 7.97 18.17
CA MET A 87 -25.06 7.41 16.88
C MET A 87 -23.92 6.96 15.97
N ASP A 88 -22.80 7.68 15.96
CA ASP A 88 -21.75 7.56 14.94
C ASP A 88 -20.37 7.40 15.58
N ARG A 89 -19.60 6.46 15.05
CA ARG A 89 -18.18 6.25 15.37
C ARG A 89 -17.35 6.17 14.09
N CYS A 90 -16.66 7.25 13.75
CA CYS A 90 -15.92 7.35 12.49
C CYS A 90 -14.78 8.37 12.53
N MET A 91 -13.75 8.13 11.70
CA MET A 91 -12.71 9.12 11.40
C MET A 91 -13.09 9.90 10.14
N VAL A 92 -12.90 11.22 10.17
CA VAL A 92 -13.12 12.13 9.03
C VAL A 92 -11.76 12.56 8.50
N PHE A 93 -11.54 12.36 7.20
CA PHE A 93 -10.29 12.66 6.51
C PHE A 93 -10.51 13.66 5.39
N GLU A 94 -9.43 14.31 4.98
CA GLU A 94 -9.40 15.05 3.72
C GLU A 94 -9.74 14.13 2.54
N TYR A 95 -10.37 14.71 1.52
CA TYR A 95 -10.65 14.01 0.27
C TYR A 95 -9.46 14.15 -0.68
N LEU A 96 -9.02 13.01 -1.23
CA LEU A 96 -8.10 12.96 -2.36
C LEU A 96 -8.88 12.47 -3.57
N ASP A 97 -8.77 13.17 -4.69
CA ASP A 97 -9.55 12.97 -5.91
C ASP A 97 -9.09 11.77 -6.76
N THR A 98 -7.87 11.30 -6.52
CA THR A 98 -7.27 10.19 -7.24
C THR A 98 -6.46 9.27 -6.31
N ASP A 99 -6.09 8.11 -6.84
CA ASP A 99 -5.22 7.15 -6.19
C ASP A 99 -4.11 6.71 -7.16
N LEU A 100 -3.00 6.24 -6.60
CA LEU A 100 -1.84 5.80 -7.38
C LEU A 100 -2.16 4.71 -8.40
N TRP A 101 -3.09 3.82 -8.07
CA TRP A 101 -3.44 2.72 -8.95
C TRP A 101 -4.15 3.21 -10.21
N SER A 102 -5.10 4.12 -10.04
CA SER A 102 -5.80 4.81 -11.13
C SER A 102 -4.83 5.58 -12.04
N LEU A 103 -3.74 6.12 -11.47
CA LEU A 103 -2.71 6.82 -12.24
C LEU A 103 -1.74 5.90 -12.99
N ARG A 104 -1.74 4.58 -12.74
CA ARG A 104 -0.78 3.65 -13.38
C ARG A 104 -0.84 3.68 -14.89
N ALA A 105 -2.05 3.71 -15.46
CA ALA A 105 -2.24 3.77 -16.91
C ALA A 105 -1.62 5.04 -17.54
N ARG A 106 -1.56 6.14 -16.77
CA ARG A 106 -1.01 7.42 -17.20
C ARG A 106 0.45 7.61 -16.81
N ALA A 107 1.02 6.71 -16.00
CA ALA A 107 2.40 6.84 -15.51
C ALA A 107 3.43 6.91 -16.65
N GLN A 108 3.19 6.20 -17.75
CA GLN A 108 4.04 6.25 -18.94
C GLN A 108 3.95 7.61 -19.65
N GLU A 109 2.78 8.23 -19.72
CA GLU A 109 2.58 9.58 -20.29
C GLU A 109 3.26 10.65 -19.43
N LEU A 110 3.14 10.52 -18.11
CA LEU A 110 3.69 11.49 -17.15
C LEU A 110 5.22 11.33 -16.96
N GLY A 111 5.77 10.17 -17.34
CA GLY A 111 7.19 9.92 -17.47
C GLY A 111 7.99 10.01 -16.16
N GLN A 112 9.29 10.27 -16.28
CA GLN A 112 10.22 10.29 -15.14
C GLN A 112 9.87 11.31 -14.05
N PRO A 113 9.44 12.55 -14.35
CA PRO A 113 9.08 13.51 -13.30
C PRO A 113 8.02 12.96 -12.35
N PHE A 114 7.02 12.25 -12.88
CA PHE A 114 5.98 11.60 -12.09
C PHE A 114 6.54 10.46 -11.24
N LEU A 115 7.33 9.56 -11.83
CA LEU A 115 7.93 8.44 -11.08
C LEU A 115 8.81 8.93 -9.93
N LYS A 116 9.60 9.98 -10.15
CA LYS A 116 10.42 10.60 -9.09
C LYS A 116 9.53 11.23 -8.02
N ALA A 117 8.51 12.00 -8.41
CA ALA A 117 7.59 12.62 -7.46
C ALA A 117 6.86 11.59 -6.60
N VAL A 118 6.38 10.49 -7.19
CA VAL A 118 5.75 9.37 -6.49
C VAL A 118 6.76 8.70 -5.56
N ALA A 119 7.95 8.34 -6.04
CA ALA A 119 8.99 7.72 -5.23
C ALA A 119 9.36 8.58 -4.01
N THR A 120 9.68 9.86 -4.24
CA THR A 120 10.00 10.82 -3.18
C THR A 120 8.86 10.92 -2.18
N SER A 121 7.62 11.11 -2.65
CA SER A 121 6.49 11.34 -1.75
C SER A 121 6.18 10.09 -0.90
N ILE A 122 6.26 8.88 -1.47
CA ILE A 122 6.07 7.63 -0.69
C ILE A 122 7.21 7.46 0.31
N LEU A 123 8.46 7.69 -0.09
CA LEU A 123 9.61 7.53 0.79
C LEU A 123 9.60 8.53 1.94
N GLU A 124 9.19 9.77 1.71
CA GLU A 124 9.00 10.77 2.78
C GLU A 124 7.90 10.35 3.76
N ALA A 125 6.79 9.78 3.27
CA ALA A 125 5.75 9.21 4.13
C ALA A 125 6.29 8.01 4.93
N VAL A 126 7.01 7.09 4.31
CA VAL A 126 7.65 5.95 5.00
C VAL A 126 8.66 6.43 6.05
N ASN A 127 9.44 7.45 5.73
CA ASN A 127 10.41 8.05 6.64
C ASN A 127 9.72 8.67 7.87
N THR A 128 8.57 9.31 7.68
CA THR A 128 7.74 9.85 8.77
C THR A 128 7.38 8.76 9.80
N PHE A 129 7.03 7.56 9.33
CA PHE A 129 6.70 6.43 10.21
C PHE A 129 7.91 5.75 10.85
N SER A 130 9.14 6.08 10.45
CA SER A 130 10.34 5.46 11.03
C SER A 130 10.74 6.08 12.38
N ASP A 131 10.33 7.32 12.64
CA ASP A 131 10.65 8.07 13.86
C ASP A 131 9.47 8.12 14.85
N MET A 132 8.21 8.22 14.37
CA MET A 132 6.98 8.20 15.20
C MET A 132 7.08 9.03 16.50
N ASP A 133 7.64 10.24 16.41
CA ASP A 133 7.92 11.14 17.54
C ASP A 133 8.76 10.48 18.67
N GLY A 134 9.75 9.65 18.31
CA GLY A 134 10.58 8.92 19.27
C GLY A 134 9.85 7.78 19.99
N HIS A 135 8.56 7.57 19.69
CA HIS A 135 7.85 6.39 20.15
C HIS A 135 8.22 5.27 19.19
N PHE A 136 9.06 4.33 19.62
CA PHE A 136 9.25 3.05 18.93
C PHE A 136 7.97 2.23 19.06
N THR A 137 6.87 2.75 18.51
CA THR A 137 5.73 1.93 18.23
C THR A 137 6.15 1.07 17.06
N ALA A 138 6.09 -0.25 17.27
CA ALA A 138 5.80 -1.22 16.23
C ALA A 138 4.42 -0.91 15.63
N LEU A 139 4.24 0.33 15.15
CA LEU A 139 3.14 0.75 14.33
C LEU A 139 3.47 0.24 12.94
N HIS A 140 3.36 -1.08 12.88
CA HIS A 140 2.98 -1.87 11.75
C HIS A 140 2.09 -1.01 10.85
N THR A 141 2.72 -0.38 9.85
CA THR A 141 2.14 0.02 8.55
C THR A 141 1.68 -1.23 7.79
N VAL A 142 1.07 -2.15 8.53
CA VAL A 142 0.52 -3.41 8.10
C VAL A 142 -0.91 -3.08 7.76
N ILE A 143 -1.14 -3.03 6.45
CA ILE A 143 -2.41 -3.38 5.84
C ILE A 143 -2.78 -4.79 6.33
N PRO A 144 -3.73 -4.97 7.27
CA PRO A 144 -4.18 -6.29 7.67
C PRO A 144 -5.28 -6.72 6.70
N SER A 145 -5.11 -7.86 6.03
CA SER A 145 -6.25 -8.65 5.54
C SER A 145 -6.73 -9.52 6.71
N GLU A 146 -7.84 -9.13 7.33
CA GLU A 146 -8.68 -9.84 8.32
C GLU A 146 -8.07 -10.89 9.30
N GLY A 147 -8.39 -10.76 10.60
CA GLY A 147 -8.42 -11.88 11.56
C GLY A 147 -7.10 -12.22 12.26
N PHE A 148 -7.11 -12.22 13.60
CA PHE A 148 -5.93 -12.20 14.47
C PHE A 148 -5.16 -13.52 14.65
N ASP A 149 -5.41 -14.56 13.85
CA ASP A 149 -4.72 -15.85 14.03
C ASP A 149 -3.80 -16.27 12.85
N ASP A 150 -3.80 -15.57 11.71
CA ASP A 150 -3.02 -16.00 10.52
C ASP A 150 -2.52 -14.85 9.59
N PHE A 151 -2.10 -13.71 10.17
CA PHE A 151 -1.73 -12.55 9.35
C PHE A 151 -0.43 -12.74 8.54
N ARG A 152 -0.58 -12.80 7.22
CA ARG A 152 0.49 -12.42 6.31
C ARG A 152 0.48 -10.90 6.12
N LEU A 153 1.53 -10.26 6.61
CA LEU A 153 1.68 -8.81 6.67
C LEU A 153 2.06 -8.28 5.27
N GLN A 154 1.59 -7.08 4.88
CA GLN A 154 1.64 -6.53 3.50
C GLN A 154 0.76 -7.28 2.47
N GLY A 155 0.28 -6.58 1.43
CA GLY A 155 -0.42 -7.23 0.32
C GLY A 155 0.52 -8.12 -0.51
N ALA A 156 0.02 -9.24 -1.04
CA ALA A 156 0.83 -10.25 -1.73
C ALA A 156 1.66 -9.68 -2.90
N GLU A 157 1.17 -8.64 -3.56
CA GLU A 157 1.86 -8.01 -4.68
C GLU A 157 3.10 -7.22 -4.27
N ILE A 158 3.11 -6.65 -3.06
CA ILE A 158 4.15 -5.72 -2.57
C ILE A 158 4.92 -6.28 -1.39
N ARG A 159 4.67 -7.54 -1.01
CA ARG A 159 5.23 -8.18 0.18
C ARG A 159 6.72 -8.47 0.00
N ALA A 160 7.50 -8.07 0.99
CA ALA A 160 8.95 -8.26 1.01
C ALA A 160 9.35 -9.72 1.33
N PRO A 161 10.53 -10.19 0.87
CA PRO A 161 10.97 -11.57 1.05
C PRO A 161 10.99 -12.03 2.51
N GLU A 162 11.46 -11.17 3.42
CA GLU A 162 11.53 -11.48 4.85
C GLU A 162 10.15 -11.70 5.48
N ILE A 163 9.10 -11.07 4.94
CA ILE A 163 7.73 -11.23 5.43
C ILE A 163 7.14 -12.55 4.93
N TRP A 164 7.46 -12.98 3.71
CA TRP A 164 7.14 -14.33 3.23
C TRP A 164 7.79 -15.41 4.09
N LYS A 165 8.97 -15.13 4.65
CA LYS A 165 9.69 -16.02 5.57
C LYS A 165 9.10 -16.06 6.99
N GLY A 166 8.13 -15.19 7.31
CA GLY A 166 7.52 -15.11 8.64
C GLY A 166 8.14 -14.10 9.58
N MET A 167 9.07 -13.25 9.11
CA MET A 167 9.63 -12.20 9.95
C MET A 167 8.61 -11.08 10.18
N LEU A 168 8.71 -10.45 11.36
CA LEU A 168 7.90 -9.27 11.66
C LEU A 168 8.34 -8.07 10.80
N PRO A 169 7.38 -7.24 10.32
CA PRO A 169 7.63 -6.05 9.54
C PRO A 169 8.57 -5.09 10.23
N ARG A 170 9.64 -4.74 9.52
CA ARG A 170 10.55 -3.63 9.85
C ARG A 170 10.37 -2.51 8.81
N PRO A 171 10.78 -1.27 9.08
CA PRO A 171 10.68 -0.17 8.11
C PRO A 171 11.23 -0.52 6.70
N HIS A 172 12.26 -1.36 6.63
CA HIS A 172 12.85 -1.86 5.36
C HIS A 172 11.85 -2.60 4.46
N CYS A 173 10.83 -3.28 4.99
CA CYS A 173 9.83 -3.96 4.15
C CYS A 173 8.96 -2.97 3.37
N GLN A 174 8.78 -1.75 3.88
CA GLN A 174 8.04 -0.69 3.18
C GLN A 174 8.85 -0.15 1.99
N VAL A 175 10.18 -0.04 2.15
CA VAL A 175 11.09 0.37 1.07
C VAL A 175 11.05 -0.63 -0.10
N TRP A 176 10.98 -1.93 0.20
CA TRP A 176 10.73 -2.95 -0.82
C TRP A 176 9.42 -2.72 -1.57
N SER A 177 8.33 -2.45 -0.84
CA SER A 177 7.03 -2.16 -1.47
C SER A 177 7.08 -0.94 -2.40
N VAL A 178 7.90 0.07 -2.09
CA VAL A 178 8.16 1.20 -3.02
C VAL A 178 8.81 0.72 -4.31
N GLY A 179 9.87 -0.10 -4.22
CA GLY A 179 10.55 -0.65 -5.40
C GLY A 179 9.60 -1.47 -6.28
N VAL A 180 8.75 -2.29 -5.66
CA VAL A 180 7.72 -3.05 -6.39
C VAL A 180 6.71 -2.12 -7.08
N THR A 181 6.21 -1.11 -6.36
CA THR A 181 5.24 -0.15 -6.88
C THR A 181 5.80 0.59 -8.09
N LEU A 182 7.05 1.05 -8.02
CA LEU A 182 7.74 1.70 -9.14
C LEU A 182 7.91 0.75 -10.33
N THR A 183 8.24 -0.52 -10.08
CA THR A 183 8.32 -1.53 -11.14
C THR A 183 6.96 -1.70 -11.84
N HIS A 184 5.86 -1.75 -11.10
CA HIS A 184 4.52 -1.85 -11.69
C HIS A 184 4.14 -0.60 -12.49
N PHE A 185 4.59 0.58 -12.06
CA PHE A 185 4.42 1.81 -12.82
C PHE A 185 5.22 1.81 -14.12
N CYS A 186 6.52 1.46 -14.08
CA CYS A 186 7.36 1.41 -15.27
C CYS A 186 6.80 0.44 -16.32
N THR A 187 6.39 -0.75 -15.86
CA THR A 187 5.90 -1.82 -16.72
C THR A 187 4.42 -1.70 -17.09
N ASN A 188 3.69 -0.77 -16.47
CA ASN A 188 2.24 -0.62 -16.55
C ASN A 188 1.46 -1.94 -16.32
N ARG A 189 2.01 -2.86 -15.50
CA ARG A 189 1.41 -4.16 -15.17
C ARG A 189 1.86 -4.66 -13.81
N VAL A 190 1.13 -5.64 -13.30
CA VAL A 190 1.42 -6.28 -12.00
C VAL A 190 2.44 -7.40 -12.21
N VAL A 191 3.73 -7.06 -12.10
CA VAL A 191 4.83 -8.01 -12.33
C VAL A 191 5.08 -8.90 -11.12
N PHE A 192 4.91 -8.38 -9.91
CA PHE A 192 5.04 -9.12 -8.64
C PHE A 192 3.67 -9.62 -8.15
N GLY A 193 3.66 -10.62 -7.26
CA GLY A 193 2.44 -11.19 -6.69
C GLY A 193 1.85 -12.33 -7.52
N ASN A 194 0.57 -12.62 -7.28
CA ASN A 194 -0.13 -13.83 -7.75
C ASN A 194 -1.25 -13.55 -8.76
N TRP A 195 -1.30 -12.35 -9.34
CA TRP A 195 -2.41 -11.90 -10.18
C TRP A 195 -2.62 -12.76 -11.45
N ASP A 196 -1.54 -13.30 -12.00
CA ASP A 196 -1.51 -14.14 -13.20
C ASP A 196 -1.32 -15.62 -12.86
N GLN A 197 -1.70 -16.05 -11.65
CA GLN A 197 -1.62 -17.44 -11.23
C GLN A 197 -2.39 -18.34 -12.20
N ASP A 198 -1.71 -19.39 -12.67
CA ASP A 198 -2.31 -20.38 -13.55
C ASP A 198 -3.41 -21.16 -12.82
N CYS A 199 -4.60 -21.16 -13.41
CA CYS A 199 -5.77 -21.84 -12.86
C CYS A 199 -5.61 -23.36 -12.77
N ARG A 200 -4.59 -23.96 -13.39
CA ARG A 200 -4.30 -25.40 -13.31
C ARG A 200 -3.61 -25.80 -12.00
N VAL A 201 -3.05 -24.85 -11.26
CA VAL A 201 -2.42 -25.09 -9.96
C VAL A 201 -3.51 -25.07 -8.88
N GLN A 202 -4.22 -26.19 -8.71
CA GLN A 202 -5.32 -26.34 -7.74
C GLN A 202 -5.12 -27.47 -6.71
N GLU A 203 -4.01 -28.22 -6.79
CA GLU A 203 -3.80 -29.39 -5.92
C GLU A 203 -3.61 -29.03 -4.43
N PHE A 204 -3.19 -27.79 -4.15
CA PHE A 204 -2.99 -27.26 -2.80
C PHE A 204 -4.02 -26.18 -2.43
N PRO A 205 -4.19 -25.84 -1.14
CA PRO A 205 -5.04 -24.73 -0.72
C PRO A 205 -4.74 -23.44 -1.50
N LEU A 206 -5.79 -22.72 -1.89
CA LEU A 206 -5.68 -21.54 -2.76
C LEU A 206 -4.63 -20.55 -2.26
N GLU A 207 -4.61 -20.26 -0.96
CA GLU A 207 -3.68 -19.30 -0.37
C GLU A 207 -2.21 -19.76 -0.40
N VAL A 208 -1.96 -21.08 -0.28
CA VAL A 208 -0.62 -21.66 -0.44
C VAL A 208 -0.14 -21.47 -1.87
N ASN A 209 -1.00 -21.75 -2.86
CA ASN A 209 -0.65 -21.58 -4.27
C ASN A 209 -0.39 -20.11 -4.64
N LYS A 210 -1.25 -19.18 -4.18
CA LYS A 210 -1.04 -17.75 -4.38
C LYS A 210 0.31 -17.30 -3.83
N SER A 211 0.65 -17.81 -2.65
CA SER A 211 1.90 -17.48 -1.95
C SER A 211 3.12 -18.03 -2.67
N ALA A 212 3.09 -19.32 -3.01
CA ALA A 212 4.13 -19.97 -3.79
C ALA A 212 4.34 -19.28 -5.16
N TRP A 213 3.26 -18.85 -5.81
CA TRP A 213 3.35 -18.10 -7.07
C TRP A 213 4.06 -16.76 -6.89
N ALA A 214 3.67 -15.98 -5.88
CA ALA A 214 4.29 -14.70 -5.57
C ALA A 214 5.78 -14.85 -5.21
N ILE A 215 6.15 -15.85 -4.41
CA ILE A 215 7.53 -16.18 -4.07
C ILE A 215 8.31 -16.60 -5.33
N GLY A 216 7.72 -17.45 -6.18
CA GLY A 216 8.33 -17.89 -7.44
C GLY A 216 8.62 -16.73 -8.38
N LYS A 217 7.77 -15.70 -8.40
CA LYS A 217 8.06 -14.46 -9.12
C LYS A 217 9.23 -13.69 -8.54
N ILE A 218 9.34 -13.58 -7.22
CA ILE A 218 10.50 -12.94 -6.57
C ILE A 218 11.78 -13.67 -6.98
N ILE A 219 11.76 -15.01 -6.96
CA ILE A 219 12.89 -15.85 -7.40
C ILE A 219 13.31 -15.53 -8.84
N LYS A 220 12.35 -15.42 -9.75
CA LYS A 220 12.62 -15.12 -11.17
C LYS A 220 13.10 -13.70 -11.41
N LEU A 221 12.50 -12.72 -10.73
CA LEU A 221 12.75 -11.30 -10.95
C LEU A 221 14.07 -10.85 -10.32
N ILE A 222 14.31 -11.24 -9.07
CA ILE A 222 15.40 -10.67 -8.26
C ILE A 222 16.50 -11.70 -8.01
N GLY A 223 16.13 -12.96 -7.80
CA GLY A 223 17.08 -14.04 -7.56
C GLY A 223 16.62 -14.99 -6.45
N LEU A 224 17.38 -16.08 -6.28
CA LEU A 224 17.09 -17.10 -5.28
C LEU A 224 17.02 -16.51 -3.86
N LEU A 225 16.08 -17.03 -3.08
CA LEU A 225 15.91 -16.67 -1.68
C LEU A 225 16.60 -17.71 -0.81
N GLU A 226 17.29 -17.27 0.24
CA GLU A 226 17.83 -18.17 1.26
C GLU A 226 16.68 -18.93 1.95
N ARG A 227 16.93 -20.20 2.28
CA ARG A 227 15.95 -21.13 2.89
C ARG A 227 16.04 -21.12 4.42
N ASP A 228 15.81 -19.96 5.00
CA ASP A 228 15.77 -19.67 6.43
C ASP A 228 14.37 -19.24 6.89
N GLU A 229 13.32 -19.60 6.13
CA GLU A 229 11.93 -19.35 6.49
C GLU A 229 11.50 -20.10 7.76
N ASP A 230 10.50 -19.56 8.46
CA ASP A 230 9.78 -20.28 9.51
C ASP A 230 9.25 -21.62 8.94
N PRO A 231 9.44 -22.76 9.63
CA PRO A 231 9.00 -24.07 9.17
C PRO A 231 7.55 -24.13 8.66
N LYS A 232 6.64 -23.30 9.18
CA LYS A 232 5.23 -23.28 8.72
C LYS A 232 5.06 -22.80 7.28
N TYR A 233 5.99 -22.02 6.73
CA TYR A 233 5.92 -21.51 5.36
C TYR A 233 6.72 -22.34 4.35
N ARG A 234 7.42 -23.39 4.82
CA ARG A 234 8.33 -24.20 4.00
C ARG A 234 7.67 -24.77 2.72
N LEU A 235 6.42 -25.23 2.83
CA LEU A 235 5.67 -25.78 1.70
C LEU A 235 5.54 -24.77 0.55
N GLU A 236 5.35 -23.49 0.87
CA GLU A 236 5.16 -22.45 -0.15
C GLU A 236 6.45 -22.18 -0.91
N PHE A 237 7.60 -22.23 -0.24
CA PHE A 237 8.91 -22.09 -0.86
C PHE A 237 9.27 -23.30 -1.73
N ASP A 238 8.98 -24.52 -1.24
CA ASP A 238 9.19 -25.75 -2.03
C ASP A 238 8.37 -25.72 -3.32
N LEU A 239 7.10 -25.29 -3.25
CA LEU A 239 6.25 -25.13 -4.43
C LEU A 239 6.71 -23.99 -5.33
N ALA A 240 7.16 -22.87 -4.78
CA ALA A 240 7.68 -21.75 -5.55
C ALA A 240 8.87 -22.17 -6.43
N GLU A 241 9.84 -22.89 -5.85
CA GLU A 241 10.99 -23.43 -6.57
C GLU A 241 10.56 -24.45 -7.64
N LEU A 242 9.59 -25.31 -7.32
CA LEU A 242 9.03 -26.26 -8.28
C LEU A 242 8.37 -25.54 -9.47
N PHE A 243 7.55 -24.52 -9.22
CA PHE A 243 6.88 -23.75 -10.27
C PHE A 243 7.90 -23.04 -11.18
N VAL A 244 8.97 -22.52 -10.60
CA VAL A 244 10.08 -21.92 -11.35
C VAL A 244 10.80 -22.98 -12.18
N LYS A 245 11.13 -24.14 -11.60
CA LYS A 245 11.84 -25.25 -12.26
C LYS A 245 11.04 -25.86 -13.41
N GLN A 246 9.73 -25.98 -13.25
CA GLN A 246 8.81 -26.44 -14.30
C GLN A 246 8.50 -25.37 -15.35
N GLY A 247 9.01 -24.15 -15.18
CA GLY A 247 8.78 -23.03 -16.08
C GLY A 247 7.33 -22.56 -16.09
N LEU A 248 6.57 -22.74 -15.01
CA LEU A 248 5.21 -22.22 -14.87
C LEU A 248 5.22 -20.70 -14.68
N ILE A 249 6.19 -20.18 -13.94
CA ILE A 249 6.40 -18.74 -13.77
C ILE A 249 7.07 -18.16 -15.02
N LYS A 250 6.34 -17.37 -15.81
CA LYS A 250 6.77 -16.86 -17.12
C LYS A 250 7.49 -15.50 -17.09
N VAL A 251 7.60 -14.86 -15.93
CA VAL A 251 8.31 -13.58 -15.82
C VAL A 251 9.81 -13.78 -16.03
N GLY A 252 10.47 -12.83 -16.68
CA GLY A 252 11.92 -12.77 -16.81
C GLY A 252 12.61 -12.27 -15.54
N SER A 253 13.89 -11.95 -15.65
CA SER A 253 14.59 -11.17 -14.63
C SER A 253 14.03 -9.74 -14.57
N LEU A 254 14.24 -9.04 -13.46
CA LEU A 254 13.81 -7.65 -13.32
C LEU A 254 14.44 -6.76 -14.41
N GLU A 255 15.70 -7.00 -14.76
CA GLU A 255 16.38 -6.29 -15.85
C GLU A 255 15.69 -6.53 -17.20
N GLU A 256 15.37 -7.79 -17.52
CA GLU A 256 14.64 -8.13 -18.75
C GLU A 256 13.26 -7.47 -18.79
N GLU A 257 12.54 -7.44 -17.65
CA GLU A 257 11.21 -6.85 -17.58
C GLU A 257 11.22 -5.33 -17.70
N LEU A 258 12.22 -4.65 -17.12
CA LEU A 258 12.39 -3.21 -17.24
C LEU A 258 12.96 -2.81 -18.61
N ALA A 259 13.78 -3.66 -19.24
CA ALA A 259 14.30 -3.44 -20.59
C ALA A 259 13.19 -3.45 -21.65
N LYS A 260 12.16 -4.31 -21.50
CA LYS A 260 10.99 -4.35 -22.42
C LYS A 260 10.24 -3.03 -22.53
N VAL A 261 10.34 -2.18 -21.51
CA VAL A 261 9.68 -0.86 -21.46
C VAL A 261 10.66 0.30 -21.60
N ASN A 262 11.91 0.02 -21.98
CA ASN A 262 12.99 1.02 -22.12
C ASN A 262 13.13 1.91 -20.87
N ALA A 263 13.04 1.32 -19.68
CA ALA A 263 13.15 2.07 -18.43
C ALA A 263 14.52 2.79 -18.35
N PRO A 264 14.56 4.07 -17.96
CA PRO A 264 15.81 4.82 -17.86
C PRO A 264 16.80 4.16 -16.90
N LYS A 265 18.09 4.10 -17.27
CA LYS A 265 19.12 3.40 -16.49
C LYS A 265 19.17 3.82 -15.01
N GLY A 266 19.07 5.12 -14.71
CA GLY A 266 19.04 5.60 -13.33
C GLY A 266 17.79 5.16 -12.54
N CYS A 267 16.65 4.99 -13.23
CA CYS A 267 15.43 4.47 -12.62
C CYS A 267 15.56 2.97 -12.32
N VAL A 268 16.12 2.20 -13.26
CA VAL A 268 16.42 0.78 -13.07
C VAL A 268 17.36 0.56 -11.89
N ASP A 269 18.46 1.31 -11.84
CA ASP A 269 19.43 1.32 -10.75
C ASP A 269 18.77 1.62 -9.39
N PHE A 270 17.91 2.64 -9.36
CA PHE A 270 17.15 2.97 -8.16
C PHE A 270 16.18 1.86 -7.73
N ILE A 271 15.44 1.25 -8.66
CA ILE A 271 14.53 0.14 -8.36
C ILE A 271 15.32 -1.04 -7.77
N TYR A 272 16.48 -1.39 -8.34
CA TYR A 272 17.35 -2.43 -7.78
C TYR A 272 17.85 -2.09 -6.38
N HIS A 273 18.22 -0.84 -6.14
CA HIS A 273 18.63 -0.37 -4.83
C HIS A 273 17.53 -0.62 -3.78
N LEU A 274 16.27 -0.31 -4.09
CA LEU A 274 15.11 -0.57 -3.21
C LEU A 274 14.79 -2.06 -3.06
N LEU A 275 14.96 -2.86 -4.12
CA LEU A 275 14.65 -4.29 -4.17
C LEU A 275 15.83 -5.19 -3.75
N THR A 276 16.64 -4.71 -2.80
CA THR A 276 17.66 -5.54 -2.15
C THR A 276 17.00 -6.64 -1.31
N ILE A 277 17.28 -7.91 -1.59
CA ILE A 277 16.68 -9.07 -0.91
C ILE A 277 16.98 -9.04 0.59
N ASP A 278 18.26 -8.94 0.96
CA ASP A 278 18.70 -8.86 2.35
C ASP A 278 18.20 -7.56 2.97
N ASP A 279 17.28 -7.68 3.93
CA ASP A 279 16.62 -6.54 4.55
C ASP A 279 17.59 -5.70 5.38
N LYS A 280 18.70 -6.28 5.87
CA LYS A 280 19.74 -5.56 6.64
C LYS A 280 20.61 -4.69 5.74
N ARG A 281 20.71 -5.05 4.46
CA ARG A 281 21.46 -4.31 3.44
C ARG A 281 20.58 -3.39 2.61
N ARG A 282 19.26 -3.60 2.65
CA ARG A 282 18.28 -2.74 1.98
C ARG A 282 18.35 -1.33 2.57
N PRO A 283 18.28 -0.27 1.74
CA PRO A 283 18.33 1.09 2.25
C PRO A 283 17.13 1.39 3.14
N THR A 284 17.34 2.26 4.13
CA THR A 284 16.25 2.98 4.80
C THR A 284 15.59 3.98 3.85
N ALA A 285 14.40 4.48 4.21
CA ALA A 285 13.74 5.50 3.40
C ALA A 285 14.58 6.78 3.27
N ALA A 286 15.22 7.23 4.37
CA ALA A 286 16.14 8.35 4.37
C ALA A 286 17.33 8.14 3.42
N GLN A 287 17.94 6.95 3.42
CA GLN A 287 19.03 6.61 2.51
C GLN A 287 18.56 6.55 1.04
N ALA A 288 17.40 5.94 0.78
CA ALA A 288 16.82 5.88 -0.55
C ALA A 288 16.52 7.26 -1.13
N LEU A 289 16.08 8.22 -0.29
CA LEU A 289 15.85 9.61 -0.71
C LEU A 289 17.14 10.29 -1.21
N GLN A 290 18.32 9.87 -0.74
CA GLN A 290 19.61 10.42 -1.18
C GLN A 290 20.11 9.83 -2.51
N HIS A 291 19.37 8.91 -3.12
CA HIS A 291 19.82 8.25 -4.35
C HIS A 291 20.00 9.23 -5.52
N PRO A 292 21.09 9.13 -6.33
CA PRO A 292 21.36 10.07 -7.43
C PRO A 292 20.21 10.25 -8.42
N TRP A 293 19.46 9.18 -8.70
CA TRP A 293 18.29 9.27 -9.58
C TRP A 293 17.23 10.27 -9.07
N LEU A 294 16.98 10.32 -7.76
CA LEU A 294 16.07 11.30 -7.16
C LEU A 294 16.71 12.68 -7.04
N GLN A 295 18.01 12.76 -6.75
CA GLN A 295 18.71 14.03 -6.57
C GLN A 295 18.94 14.79 -7.88
N ASN A 296 19.00 14.09 -9.02
CA ASN A 296 19.08 14.68 -10.36
C ASN A 296 17.74 15.30 -10.82
N LEU A 297 17.00 15.91 -9.89
CA LEU A 297 15.89 16.79 -10.19
C LEU A 297 16.49 18.12 -10.67
N GLU A 298 16.66 18.27 -11.99
CA GLU A 298 16.33 19.59 -12.55
C GLU A 298 14.95 19.91 -12.00
N ARG A 299 14.85 21.00 -11.24
CA ARG A 299 13.66 21.39 -10.47
C ARG A 299 12.45 21.44 -11.40
N CYS A 300 11.78 20.29 -11.58
CA CYS A 300 10.59 20.19 -12.40
C CYS A 300 9.54 21.08 -11.74
N THR A 301 9.29 22.19 -12.39
CA THR A 301 8.26 23.19 -12.14
C THR A 301 6.82 22.64 -12.21
N ILE A 302 6.64 21.31 -12.20
CA ILE A 302 5.35 20.64 -12.36
C ILE A 302 4.54 20.62 -11.05
N LEU A 303 5.18 20.85 -9.90
CA LEU A 303 4.49 20.93 -8.59
C LEU A 303 4.50 22.34 -7.96
N LYS A 304 4.84 23.40 -8.70
CA LYS A 304 4.78 24.77 -8.15
C LYS A 304 3.35 25.31 -7.95
N GLY A 305 2.32 24.54 -8.34
CA GLY A 305 0.92 24.90 -8.12
C GLY A 305 -0.01 23.72 -7.82
N SER A 306 0.52 22.50 -7.66
CA SER A 306 -0.26 21.29 -7.35
C SER A 306 0.24 20.69 -6.05
N GLU A 307 -0.71 20.35 -5.17
CA GLU A 307 -0.45 19.76 -3.86
C GLU A 307 0.50 18.55 -3.98
N LYS A 308 1.41 18.40 -3.01
CA LYS A 308 2.30 17.24 -2.94
C LYS A 308 1.45 15.95 -2.90
N PRO A 309 1.82 14.87 -3.61
CA PRO A 309 1.10 13.61 -3.53
C PRO A 309 1.03 13.12 -2.07
N LYS A 310 -0.19 12.94 -1.56
CA LYS A 310 -0.45 12.43 -0.21
C LYS A 310 -0.85 10.96 -0.26
N PHE A 311 -0.39 10.20 0.71
CA PHE A 311 -0.66 8.77 0.83
C PHE A 311 -1.55 8.48 2.02
N TRP A 312 -2.33 7.42 1.87
CA TRP A 312 -3.14 6.84 2.93
C TRP A 312 -2.65 5.42 3.20
N MET A 313 -2.72 4.97 4.46
CA MET A 313 -2.56 3.57 4.81
C MET A 313 -3.80 2.78 4.34
N MET A 314 -3.89 2.49 3.02
CA MET A 314 -5.06 1.79 2.50
C MET A 314 -4.90 0.28 2.55
N ARG A 315 -5.77 -0.38 3.35
CA ARG A 315 -6.06 -1.81 3.20
C ARG A 315 -6.62 -2.12 1.81
N ARG A 316 -6.03 -3.11 1.14
CA ARG A 316 -6.69 -3.82 0.05
C ARG A 316 -7.62 -4.87 0.66
N GLN A 317 -8.93 -4.63 0.61
CA GLN A 317 -9.90 -5.70 0.51
C GLN A 317 -10.21 -5.81 -0.98
N GLU A 318 -10.07 -7.00 -1.54
CA GLU A 318 -10.49 -7.29 -2.90
C GLU A 318 -11.97 -6.91 -3.04
N ALA A 319 -12.26 -5.92 -3.90
CA ALA A 319 -13.60 -5.76 -4.41
C ALA A 319 -13.81 -6.92 -5.38
N GLN A 320 -14.43 -8.01 -4.93
CA GLN A 320 -15.12 -8.88 -5.86
C GLN A 320 -16.27 -8.05 -6.47
N PRO A 321 -16.39 -7.95 -7.80
CA PRO A 321 -17.60 -7.40 -8.39
C PRO A 321 -18.77 -8.24 -7.88
N ALA A 322 -19.79 -7.56 -7.34
CA ALA A 322 -21.06 -8.20 -7.04
C ALA A 322 -21.52 -8.94 -8.29
N ARG A 323 -21.67 -10.26 -8.16
CA ARG A 323 -22.52 -11.02 -9.09
C ARG A 323 -23.97 -10.79 -8.71
#